data_AF-A0A358Y209-F1
#
_entry.id   AF-A0A358Y209-F1
#
_cell.length_a   1.000
_cell.length_b   1.000
_cell.length_c   1.000
_cell.angle_alpha   90.00
_cell.angle_beta   90.00
_cell.angle_gamma   90.00
#
_symmetry.space_group_name_H-M   'P 1'
#
loop_
_entity.id
_entity.type
_entity.pdbx_description
1 polymer ?
#
loop_
_entity_poly.entity_id
_entity_poly.type
_entity_poly.pdbx_seq_one_letter_code
_entity_poly.pdbx_strand_id
1 'polypeptide(L)'
;LEKEFEALKNQNFDVFEKCIEDKNTILADISNSGVIERLKGLSPESGNNGEDTKTLDILHKNLGECRDLHRRNEVLIRHKIIAIRETIASFSLEDNPLSETYDNLGNLKKGLRKRPHNFK
;
A
#
# COMPACT_ATOMS: atom_id res chain seq x y z
N LEU A 1 1.05 15.27 -5.75
CA LEU A 1 1.89 14.05 -5.75
C LEU A 1 3.05 14.14 -4.75
N GLU A 2 3.87 15.19 -4.73
CA GLU A 2 4.91 15.31 -3.68
C GLU A 2 4.32 15.47 -2.27
N LYS A 3 3.23 16.25 -2.11
CA LYS A 3 2.48 16.30 -0.84
C LYS A 3 1.94 14.93 -0.41
N GLU A 4 1.51 14.11 -1.36
CA GLU A 4 1.06 12.73 -1.13
C GLU A 4 2.25 11.87 -0.66
N PHE A 5 3.42 12.04 -1.27
CA PHE A 5 4.66 11.35 -0.87
C PHE A 5 5.08 11.74 0.56
N GLU A 6 5.07 13.02 0.91
CA GLU A 6 5.42 13.50 2.25
C GLU A 6 4.42 13.02 3.31
N ALA A 7 3.11 13.08 3.02
CA ALA A 7 2.08 12.57 3.91
C ALA A 7 2.23 11.06 4.14
N LEU A 8 2.44 10.29 3.07
CA LEU A 8 2.76 8.86 3.16
C LEU A 8 3.99 8.60 4.00
N LYS A 9 5.08 9.33 3.76
CA LYS A 9 6.34 9.18 4.50
C LYS A 9 6.14 9.39 6.00
N ASN A 10 5.42 10.44 6.38
CA ASN A 10 5.16 10.83 7.77
C ASN A 10 3.98 10.09 8.43
N GLN A 11 3.36 9.13 7.73
CA GLN A 11 2.18 8.38 8.21
C GLN A 11 0.98 9.28 8.55
N ASN A 12 0.85 10.41 7.87
CA ASN A 12 -0.27 11.32 8.03
C ASN A 12 -1.39 10.92 7.06
N PHE A 13 -2.27 10.01 7.50
CA PHE A 13 -3.32 9.44 6.65
C PHE A 13 -4.43 10.45 6.31
N ASP A 14 -4.80 11.35 7.23
CA ASP A 14 -5.83 12.36 6.98
C ASP A 14 -5.46 13.28 5.80
N VAL A 15 -4.20 13.74 5.77
CA VAL A 15 -3.69 14.58 4.67
C VAL A 15 -3.55 13.77 3.38
N PHE A 16 -3.19 12.49 3.48
CA PHE A 16 -3.07 11.60 2.34
C PHE A 16 -4.43 11.32 1.68
N GLU A 17 -5.46 11.02 2.47
CA GLU A 17 -6.83 10.79 1.97
C GLU A 17 -7.37 12.04 1.27
N LYS A 18 -7.21 13.21 1.89
CA LYS A 18 -7.57 14.48 1.26
C LYS A 18 -6.84 14.70 -0.07
N CYS A 19 -5.54 14.39 -0.13
CA CYS A 19 -4.77 14.48 -1.38
C CYS A 19 -5.29 13.51 -2.46
N ILE A 20 -5.80 12.34 -2.09
CA ILE A 20 -6.41 11.40 -3.01
C ILE A 20 -7.73 11.94 -3.54
N GLU A 21 -8.58 12.50 -2.67
CA GLU A 21 -9.85 13.11 -3.06
C GLU A 21 -9.62 14.25 -4.06
N ASP A 22 -8.73 15.20 -3.72
CA ASP A 22 -8.36 16.32 -4.58
C ASP A 22 -7.78 15.85 -5.92
N LYS A 23 -7.02 14.75 -5.93
CA LYS A 23 -6.50 14.16 -7.18
C LYS A 23 -7.62 13.55 -8.02
N ASN A 24 -8.56 12.84 -7.41
CA ASN A 24 -9.67 12.20 -8.11
C ASN A 24 -10.62 13.23 -8.73
N THR A 25 -10.88 14.35 -8.05
CA THR A 25 -11.68 15.46 -8.59
C THR A 25 -11.00 16.07 -9.82
N ILE A 26 -9.71 16.38 -9.74
CA ILE A 26 -8.94 16.91 -10.89
C ILE A 26 -8.93 15.93 -12.06
N LEU A 27 -8.73 14.63 -11.81
CA LEU A 27 -8.75 13.61 -12.87
C LEU A 27 -10.14 13.47 -13.51
N ALA A 28 -11.21 13.57 -12.71
CA ALA A 28 -12.57 13.60 -13.21
C ALA A 28 -12.82 14.83 -14.08
N ASP A 29 -12.38 16.01 -13.65
CA ASP A 29 -12.50 17.26 -14.41
C ASP A 29 -11.75 17.19 -15.74
N ILE A 30 -10.51 16.67 -15.73
CA ILE A 30 -9.70 16.47 -16.94
C ILE A 30 -10.41 15.47 -17.88
N SER A 31 -10.94 14.36 -17.36
CA SER A 31 -11.68 13.39 -18.16
C SER A 31 -12.94 13.99 -18.78
N ASN A 32 -13.70 14.77 -17.99
CA ASN A 32 -14.96 15.39 -18.41
C ASN A 32 -14.74 16.53 -19.41
N SER A 33 -13.60 17.23 -19.34
CA SER A 33 -13.27 18.33 -20.25
C SER A 33 -13.09 17.91 -21.72
N GLY A 34 -12.97 16.60 -21.99
CA GLY A 34 -12.70 16.07 -23.34
C GLY A 34 -11.32 16.47 -23.89
N VAL A 35 -10.45 17.07 -23.06
CA VAL A 35 -9.10 17.50 -23.45
C VAL A 35 -8.29 16.31 -23.97
N ILE A 36 -8.42 15.13 -23.34
CA ILE A 36 -7.73 13.91 -23.78
C ILE A 36 -8.13 13.53 -25.22
N GLU A 37 -9.41 13.69 -25.56
CA GLU A 37 -9.94 13.34 -26.88
C GLU A 37 -9.50 14.36 -27.95
N ARG A 38 -9.45 15.65 -27.60
CA ARG A 38 -8.88 16.71 -28.45
C ARG A 38 -7.38 16.51 -28.68
N LEU A 39 -6.62 16.17 -27.64
CA LEU A 39 -5.19 15.89 -27.71
C LEU A 39 -4.90 14.68 -28.62
N LYS A 40 -5.74 13.64 -28.56
CA LYS A 40 -5.62 12.46 -29.43
C LYS A 40 -5.90 12.77 -30.90
N GLY A 41 -6.77 13.75 -31.18
CA GLY A 41 -7.07 14.22 -32.53
C GLY A 41 -5.98 15.08 -33.17
N LEU A 42 -5.10 15.70 -32.36
CA LEU A 42 -3.98 16.56 -32.80
C LEU A 42 -2.71 15.76 -33.20
N SER A 43 -2.87 14.48 -33.54
CA SER A 43 -1.80 13.58 -34.01
C SER A 43 -0.96 14.22 -35.14
N PRO A 44 0.37 13.97 -35.24
CA PRO A 44 1.36 14.84 -35.88
C PRO A 44 1.27 14.98 -37.41
N GLU A 45 0.21 14.45 -38.04
CA GLU A 45 -0.02 14.52 -39.49
C GLU A 45 -0.62 15.87 -39.94
N SER A 46 -1.12 16.69 -39.02
CA SER A 46 -1.56 18.05 -39.36
C SER A 46 -0.36 19.00 -39.36
N GLY A 47 0.27 19.16 -40.54
CA GLY A 47 1.44 20.02 -40.78
C GLY A 47 1.21 21.54 -40.62
N ASN A 48 0.39 21.97 -39.66
CA ASN A 48 0.13 23.37 -39.37
C ASN A 48 0.29 23.61 -37.86
N ASN A 49 1.08 24.63 -37.51
CA ASN A 49 1.16 25.30 -36.19
C ASN A 49 2.28 24.83 -35.24
N GLY A 50 3.46 25.44 -35.36
CA GLY A 50 4.60 25.24 -34.46
C GLY A 50 4.43 25.76 -33.02
N GLU A 51 3.29 26.37 -32.68
CA GLU A 51 2.94 26.76 -31.31
C GLU A 51 2.12 25.67 -30.62
N ASP A 52 1.12 25.10 -31.32
CA ASP A 52 0.31 23.99 -30.82
C ASP A 52 1.19 22.78 -30.49
N THR A 53 2.18 22.46 -31.34
CA THR A 53 3.13 21.37 -31.08
C THR A 53 3.98 21.59 -29.83
N LYS A 54 4.46 22.81 -29.57
CA LYS A 54 5.21 23.13 -28.34
C LYS A 54 4.34 23.00 -27.10
N THR A 55 3.08 23.41 -27.15
CA THR A 55 2.16 23.24 -26.02
C THR A 55 1.87 21.77 -25.73
N LEU A 56 1.71 20.95 -26.78
CA LEU A 56 1.58 19.50 -26.66
C LEU A 56 2.82 18.86 -26.03
N ASP A 57 4.02 19.26 -26.46
CA ASP A 57 5.29 18.75 -25.90
C ASP A 57 5.42 19.06 -24.40
N ILE A 58 5.05 20.29 -23.99
CA ILE A 58 5.05 20.68 -22.58
C ILE A 58 4.04 19.86 -21.78
N LEU A 59 2.84 19.63 -22.32
CA LEU A 59 1.83 18.78 -21.69
C LEU A 59 2.32 17.34 -21.53
N HIS A 60 2.89 16.76 -22.58
CA HIS A 60 3.46 15.41 -22.55
C HIS A 60 4.57 15.27 -21.51
N LYS A 61 5.46 16.27 -21.42
CA LYS A 61 6.51 16.31 -20.39
C LYS A 61 5.91 16.33 -18.98
N ASN A 62 4.96 17.22 -18.72
CA ASN A 62 4.31 17.35 -17.42
C ASN A 62 3.54 16.07 -17.02
N LEU A 63 2.89 15.42 -17.98
CA LEU A 63 2.24 14.12 -17.76
C LEU A 63 3.26 13.01 -17.45
N GLY A 64 4.42 13.03 -18.11
CA GLY A 64 5.53 12.13 -17.82
C GLY A 64 6.04 12.30 -16.38
N GLU A 65 6.26 13.54 -15.95
CA GLU A 65 6.69 13.85 -14.58
C GLU A 65 5.63 13.42 -13.55
N CYS A 66 4.35 13.69 -13.80
CA CYS A 66 3.24 13.23 -12.95
C CYS A 66 3.20 11.70 -12.84
N ARG A 67 3.40 10.97 -13.95
CA ARG A 67 3.45 9.50 -13.94
C ARG A 67 4.60 8.99 -13.09
N ASP A 68 5.78 9.58 -13.21
CA ASP A 68 6.97 9.12 -12.50
C ASP A 68 6.85 9.41 -10.99
N LEU A 69 6.30 10.57 -10.61
CA LEU A 69 5.96 10.88 -9.22
C LEU A 69 4.89 9.92 -8.65
N HIS A 70 3.87 9.58 -9.44
CA HIS A 70 2.85 8.63 -9.00
C HIS A 70 3.43 7.22 -8.80
N ARG A 71 4.31 6.77 -9.71
CA ARG A 71 5.03 5.50 -9.58
C ARG A 71 5.89 5.46 -8.32
N ARG A 72 6.56 6.56 -7.97
CA ARG A 72 7.34 6.66 -6.72
C ARG A 72 6.46 6.44 -5.49
N ASN A 73 5.27 7.04 -5.44
CA ASN A 73 4.33 6.86 -4.34
C ASN A 73 3.82 5.42 -4.25
N GLU A 74 3.51 4.81 -5.38
CA GLU A 74 3.07 3.42 -5.47
C GLU A 74 4.13 2.46 -4.90
N VAL A 75 5.40 2.64 -5.26
CA VAL A 75 6.52 1.85 -4.72
C VAL A 75 6.61 1.98 -3.20
N LEU A 76 6.45 3.19 -2.65
CA LEU A 76 6.48 3.42 -1.22
C LEU A 76 5.33 2.69 -0.51
N ILE A 77 4.11 2.78 -1.05
CA ILE A 77 2.93 2.08 -0.50
C ILE A 77 3.17 0.57 -0.50
N ARG A 78 3.64 -0.01 -1.62
CA ARG A 78 3.93 -1.44 -1.73
C ARG A 78 4.94 -1.90 -0.67
N HIS A 79 6.05 -1.17 -0.49
CA HIS A 79 7.05 -1.49 0.54
C HIS A 79 6.45 -1.43 1.94
N LYS A 80 5.63 -0.43 2.26
CA LYS A 80 4.97 -0.33 3.57
C LYS A 80 4.02 -1.51 3.83
N ILE A 81 3.25 -1.94 2.83
CA ILE A 81 2.37 -3.11 2.94
C ILE A 81 3.17 -4.39 3.20
N ILE A 82 4.29 -4.58 2.48
CA ILE A 82 5.18 -5.72 2.68
C ILE A 82 5.71 -5.74 4.12
N ALA A 83 6.25 -4.61 4.61
CA ALA A 83 6.77 -4.52 5.97
C ALA A 83 5.70 -4.81 7.05
N ILE A 84 4.46 -4.33 6.86
CA ILE A 84 3.34 -4.63 7.77
C ILE A 84 3.03 -6.13 7.77
N ARG A 85 2.96 -6.76 6.59
CA ARG A 85 2.70 -8.20 6.46
C ARG A 85 3.80 -9.05 7.10
N GLU A 86 5.06 -8.70 6.87
CA GLU A 86 6.22 -9.36 7.48
C GLU A 86 6.20 -9.21 9.01
N THR A 87 5.86 -8.02 9.51
CA THR A 87 5.71 -7.77 10.95
C THR A 87 4.62 -8.65 11.56
N ILE A 88 3.43 -8.73 10.93
CA ILE A 88 2.33 -9.61 11.38
C ILE A 88 2.74 -11.09 11.35
N ALA A 89 3.45 -11.51 10.30
CA ALA A 89 3.95 -12.88 10.18
C ALA A 89 4.95 -13.22 11.30
N SER A 90 5.80 -12.27 11.70
CA SER A 90 6.77 -12.46 12.78
C SER A 90 6.11 -12.71 14.15
N PHE A 91 4.98 -12.05 14.45
CA PHE A 91 4.22 -12.31 15.67
C PHE A 91 3.47 -13.64 15.64
N SER A 92 3.06 -14.09 14.46
CA SER A 92 2.38 -15.39 14.30
C SER A 92 3.31 -16.59 14.45
N LEU A 93 4.64 -16.39 14.41
CA LEU A 93 5.65 -17.44 14.52
C LEU A 93 6.07 -17.75 15.97
N GLU A 94 5.39 -17.19 16.97
CA GLU A 94 5.53 -17.63 18.36
C GLU A 94 4.82 -18.98 18.60
N ASP A 95 5.24 -20.03 17.88
CA ASP A 95 5.32 -21.36 18.48
C ASP A 95 6.57 -21.36 19.36
N ASN A 96 6.45 -20.69 20.51
CA ASN A 96 7.49 -20.60 21.51
C ASN A 96 7.71 -21.99 22.14
N PRO A 97 8.89 -22.64 21.98
CA PRO A 97 9.17 -23.92 22.62
C PRO A 97 9.21 -23.82 24.17
N LEU A 98 9.17 -22.61 24.74
CA LEU A 98 9.00 -22.41 26.18
C LEU A 98 7.53 -22.48 26.63
N SER A 99 6.55 -22.33 25.74
CA SER A 99 5.12 -22.47 26.06
C SER A 99 4.75 -23.92 26.42
N GLU A 100 5.41 -24.90 25.80
CA GLU A 100 5.22 -26.33 26.10
C GLU A 100 5.69 -26.72 27.50
N THR A 101 6.57 -25.95 28.14
CA THR A 101 7.08 -26.29 29.48
C THR A 101 6.11 -25.92 30.61
N TYR A 102 5.18 -24.99 30.39
CA TYR A 102 4.18 -24.61 31.39
C TYR A 102 2.91 -25.47 31.34
N ASP A 103 2.55 -26.01 30.18
CA ASP A 103 1.40 -26.90 30.03
C ASP A 103 1.65 -28.30 30.63
N ASN A 104 2.92 -28.72 30.71
CA ASN A 104 3.29 -30.03 31.25
C ASN A 104 3.35 -30.09 32.80
N LEU A 105 3.24 -28.95 33.50
CA LEU A 105 3.17 -28.92 34.98
C LEU A 105 1.73 -29.08 35.52
N GLY A 106 0.71 -28.92 34.66
CA GLY A 106 -0.70 -29.04 35.03
C GLY A 106 -1.26 -30.47 35.08
N ASN A 107 -0.58 -31.44 34.47
CA ASN A 107 -1.14 -32.79 34.25
C ASN A 107 -0.66 -33.88 35.24
N LEU A 108 0.17 -33.57 36.24
CA LEU A 108 0.66 -34.57 37.22
C LEU A 108 -0.20 -34.74 38.49
N LYS A 109 -1.42 -34.19 38.54
CA LYS A 109 -2.32 -34.31 39.71
C LYS A 109 -3.68 -34.94 39.41
N LYS A 110 -3.73 -36.13 38.80
CA LYS A 110 -4.90 -37.04 38.92
C LYS A 110 -4.44 -38.50 38.96
N GLY A 111 -4.26 -39.06 40.17
CA GLY A 111 -4.06 -40.50 40.27
C GLY A 111 -3.52 -41.10 41.57
N LEU A 112 -3.28 -40.36 42.65
CA LEU A 112 -3.09 -40.97 43.96
C LEU A 112 -4.44 -41.52 44.47
N ARG A 113 -4.82 -42.73 44.04
CA ARG A 113 -5.85 -43.53 44.71
C ARG A 113 -5.26 -44.87 45.13
N LYS A 114 -4.93 -44.92 46.43
CA LYS A 114 -4.66 -46.11 47.22
C LYS A 114 -5.65 -47.24 46.88
N ARG A 115 -5.16 -48.45 46.63
CA ARG A 115 -5.92 -49.69 46.82
C ARG A 115 -5.22 -50.52 47.90
N PRO A 116 -5.91 -50.93 48.99
CA PRO A 116 -5.35 -51.86 49.97
C PRO A 116 -5.69 -53.33 49.65
N HIS A 117 -4.94 -54.24 50.28
CA HIS A 117 -5.14 -55.70 50.45
C HIS A 117 -4.85 -56.61 49.22
N ASN A 118 -4.03 -57.66 49.29
CA ASN A 118 -3.99 -58.74 50.27
C ASN A 118 -2.60 -59.36 50.51
N PHE A 119 -2.41 -59.84 51.75
CA PHE A 119 -1.32 -60.68 52.25
C PHE A 119 -1.38 -62.12 51.71
N LYS A 120 -0.20 -62.72 51.53
CA LYS A 120 0.05 -64.17 51.65
C LYS A 120 1.30 -64.35 52.50
#